data_AF-A0A2S0XG64-F1
#
_entry.id   AF-A0A2S0XG64-F1
#
_cell.length_a   1.000
_cell.length_b   1.000
_cell.length_c   1.000
_cell.angle_alpha   90.00
_cell.angle_beta   90.00
_cell.angle_gamma   90.00
#
_symmetry.space_group_name_H-M   'P 1'
#
loop_
_entity.id
_entity.type
_entity.pdbx_description
1 polymer ?
#
loop_
_entity_poly.entity_id
_entity_poly.type
_entity_poly.pdbx_seq_one_letter_code
_entity_poly.pdbx_strand_id
1 'polypeptide(L)' 'MKPISSILAEDETARWKLVFNMDRRHIYIGTGRPPYKRASIDELLAAEPQDTLQRKARDKLMSMMLDAICNN' A
#
# COMPACT_ATOMS: atom_id res chain seq x y z
N MET A 1 2.12 -20.00 7.60
CA MET A 1 2.98 -19.07 6.82
C MET A 1 2.76 -17.65 7.31
N LYS A 2 3.82 -16.84 7.40
CA LYS A 2 3.66 -15.39 7.62
C LYS A 2 3.19 -14.78 6.29
N PRO A 3 2.22 -13.85 6.32
CA PRO A 3 1.74 -13.24 5.08
C PRO A 3 2.84 -12.43 4.40
N ILE A 4 2.87 -12.47 3.06
CA ILE A 4 3.81 -11.66 2.27
C ILE A 4 3.27 -10.23 2.23
N SER A 5 4.07 -9.29 2.74
CA SER A 5 3.71 -7.88 2.79
C SER A 5 4.84 -6.98 2.32
N SER A 6 4.49 -5.92 1.59
CA SER A 6 5.42 -4.90 1.13
C SER A 6 4.98 -3.52 1.61
N ILE A 7 5.95 -2.71 2.06
CA ILE A 7 5.71 -1.31 2.39
C ILE A 7 5.61 -0.52 1.09
N LEU A 8 4.45 0.10 0.86
CA LEU A 8 4.20 0.96 -0.29
C LEU A 8 4.67 2.40 -0.03
N ALA A 9 4.40 2.92 1.16
CA ALA A 9 4.88 4.23 1.58
C ALA A 9 4.96 4.34 3.11
N GLU A 10 5.83 5.23 3.56
CA GLU A 10 6.02 5.59 4.96
C GLU A 10 6.28 7.10 5.05
N ASP A 11 5.69 7.75 6.06
CA ASP A 11 5.98 9.15 6.36
C ASP A 11 7.31 9.28 7.10
N GLU A 12 7.90 10.49 7.12
CA GLU A 12 9.22 10.72 7.72
C GLU A 12 9.25 10.42 9.23
N THR A 13 8.09 10.43 9.88
CA THR A 13 7.96 10.14 11.32
C THR A 13 7.73 8.66 11.64
N ALA A 14 7.66 7.78 10.62
CA ALA A 14 7.29 6.38 10.72
C ALA A 14 5.90 6.14 11.35
N ARG A 15 5.13 7.22 11.54
CA ARG A 15 3.81 7.22 12.17
C ARG A 15 2.73 6.84 11.18
N TRP A 16 2.96 6.88 9.87
CA TRP A 16 1.97 6.45 8.89
C TRP A 16 2.63 5.55 7.87
N LYS A 17 2.19 4.29 7.82
CA LYS A 17 2.66 3.30 6.85
C LYS A 17 1.49 2.79 6.04
N LEU A 18 1.71 2.67 4.73
CA LEU A 18 0.84 1.95 3.82
C LEU A 18 1.50 0.62 3.47
N VAL A 19 0.85 -0.47 3.84
CA VAL A 19 1.37 -1.82 3.66
C VAL A 19 0.44 -2.60 2.76
N PHE A 20 0.98 -3.12 1.67
CA PHE A 20 0.28 -4.05 0.81
C PHE A 20 0.47 -5.48 1.32
N ASN A 21 -0.64 -6.18 1.57
CA ASN A 21 -0.66 -7.60 1.85
C ASN A 21 -1.02 -8.36 0.56
N MET A 22 -0.06 -9.09 0.01
CA MET A 22 -0.21 -9.77 -1.28
C MET A 22 -1.23 -10.92 -1.20
N ASP A 23 -1.18 -11.72 -0.13
CA ASP A 23 -2.07 -12.88 0.04
C ASP A 23 -3.54 -12.48 0.11
N ARG A 24 -3.81 -11.35 0.78
CA ARG A 24 -5.17 -10.86 0.98
C ARG A 24 -5.58 -9.84 -0.08
N ARG A 25 -4.66 -9.32 -0.88
CA ARG A 25 -4.92 -8.20 -1.83
C ARG A 25 -5.53 -6.96 -1.16
N HIS A 26 -5.04 -6.63 0.04
CA HIS A 26 -5.50 -5.47 0.80
C HIS A 26 -4.36 -4.55 1.18
N ILE A 27 -4.72 -3.28 1.36
CA ILE A 27 -3.83 -2.23 1.81
C ILE A 27 -4.23 -1.84 3.23
N TYR A 28 -3.24 -1.85 4.12
CA TYR A 28 -3.38 -1.41 5.50
C TYR A 28 -2.76 -0.03 5.65
N ILE A 29 -3.51 0.91 6.19
CA ILE A 29 -3.09 2.28 6.47
C ILE A 29 -3.06 2.45 7.98
N GLY A 30 -1.90 2.71 8.58
CA GLY A 30 -1.86 3.07 10.00
C GLY A 30 -0.48 3.22 10.62
N THR A 31 -0.50 3.42 11.94
CA THR A 31 0.62 3.99 12.70
C THR A 31 1.53 2.97 13.39
N GLY A 32 1.59 1.76 12.84
CA GLY A 32 2.25 0.62 13.50
C GLY A 32 1.46 0.07 14.70
N ARG A 33 0.36 0.72 15.13
CA ARG A 33 -0.57 0.22 16.15
C ARG A 33 -2.03 0.27 15.64
N PRO A 34 -2.89 -0.71 16.00
CA PRO A 34 -4.31 -0.71 15.65
C PRO A 34 -5.06 0.51 16.22
N PRO A 35 -6.17 0.95 15.59
CA PRO A 35 -6.82 0.34 14.42
C PRO A 35 -6.21 0.81 13.09
N TYR A 36 -5.92 -0.15 12.20
CA TYR A 36 -5.54 0.14 10.82
C TYR A 36 -6.80 0.41 10.00
N LYS A 37 -6.80 1.44 9.16
CA LYS A 37 -7.79 1.54 8.09
C LYS A 37 -7.42 0.51 7.02
N ARG A 38 -8.42 -0.22 6.53
CA ARG A 38 -8.27 -1.20 5.45
C ARG A 38 -8.89 -0.61 4.20
N ALA A 39 -8.17 -0.71 3.09
CA ALA A 39 -8.68 -0.41 1.76
C ALA A 39 -8.33 -1.57 0.82
N SER A 40 -9.15 -1.82 -0.20
CA SER A 40 -8.79 -2.70 -1.31
C SER A 40 -7.76 -2.02 -2.22
N ILE A 41 -7.14 -2.80 -3.10
CA ILE A 41 -6.31 -2.25 -4.19
C ILE A 41 -7.16 -1.32 -5.06
N ASP A 42 -8.36 -1.78 -5.45
CA ASP A 42 -9.24 -1.04 -6.36
C ASP A 42 -9.66 0.31 -5.77
N GLU A 43 -9.96 0.35 -4.47
CA GLU A 43 -10.26 1.59 -3.75
C GLU A 43 -9.09 2.57 -3.78
N LEU A 44 -7.85 2.09 -3.60
CA LEU A 44 -6.66 2.97 -3.68
C LEU A 44 -6.40 3.46 -5.11
N LEU A 45 -6.66 2.61 -6.11
CA LEU A 45 -6.43 2.96 -7.52
C LEU A 45 -7.50 3.91 -8.08
N ALA A 46 -8.74 3.79 -7.60
CA ALA A 46 -9.87 4.62 -7.99
C ALA A 46 -9.89 5.97 -7.27
N ALA A 47 -9.38 6.05 -6.04
CA ALA A 47 -9.31 7.29 -5.28
C ALA A 47 -8.23 8.24 -5.83
N GLU A 48 -8.55 9.52 -5.91
CA GLU A 48 -7.55 10.55 -6.16
C GLU A 48 -6.68 10.74 -4.90
N PRO A 49 -5.33 10.68 -4.99
CA PRO A 49 -4.48 10.78 -3.83
C PRO A 49 -4.63 12.15 -3.13
N GLN A 50 -5.04 12.14 -1.87
CA GLN A 50 -5.28 13.37 -1.12
C GLN A 50 -3.99 13.97 -0.53
N ASP A 51 -2.92 13.17 -0.42
CA ASP A 51 -1.65 13.57 0.17
C ASP A 51 -0.45 12.88 -0.50
N THR A 52 0.75 13.37 -0.19
CA THR A 52 2.03 12.86 -0.74
C THR A 52 2.27 11.39 -0.38
N LEU A 53 1.80 10.92 0.77
CA LEU A 53 1.99 9.55 1.23
C LEU A 53 1.14 8.58 0.39
N GLN A 54 -0.12 8.92 0.16
CA GLN A 54 -1.03 8.18 -0.71
C GLN A 54 -0.51 8.14 -2.15
N ARG A 55 0.02 9.25 -2.66
CA ARG A 55 0.61 9.31 -4.00
C ARG A 55 1.79 8.36 -4.13
N LYS A 56 2.77 8.43 -3.21
CA LYS A 56 3.90 7.51 -3.16
C LYS A 56 3.47 6.04 -3.10
N ALA A 57 2.45 5.74 -2.28
CA ALA A 57 1.96 4.38 -2.14
C ALA A 57 1.32 3.87 -3.43
N ARG A 58 0.52 4.70 -4.11
CA ARG A 58 -0.10 4.38 -5.39
C ARG A 58 0.96 4.16 -6.47
N ASP A 59 1.93 5.05 -6.58
CA ASP A 59 3.00 4.95 -7.59
C ASP A 59 3.82 3.65 -7.39
N LYS A 60 4.16 3.32 -6.14
CA LYS A 60 4.88 2.09 -5.84
C LYS A 60 4.05 0.84 -6.13
N LEU A 61 2.76 0.87 -5.81
CA LEU A 61 1.86 -0.24 -6.13
C LEU A 61 1.74 -0.44 -7.65
N MET A 62 1.59 0.64 -8.42
CA MET A 62 1.57 0.59 -9.89
C MET A 62 2.88 0.03 -10.45
N SER A 63 4.03 0.48 -9.95
CA SER A 63 5.34 -0.05 -10.36
C SER A 63 5.43 -1.55 -10.10
N MET A 64 5.04 -2.01 -8.91
CA MET A 64 5.06 -3.44 -8.57
C MET A 64 4.12 -4.27 -9.46
N MET A 65 2.95 -3.73 -9.80
CA MET A 65 2.02 -4.42 -10.71
C MET A 65 2.57 -4.47 -12.14
N LEU A 66 3.17 -3.38 -12.62
CA LEU A 66 3.82 -3.34 -13.94
C LEU A 66 4.99 -4.33 -13.99
N ASP A 67 5.84 -4.37 -12.97
CA ASP A 67 6.94 -5.33 -12.88
C ASP A 67 6.43 -6.77 -12.89
N ALA A 68 5.32 -7.06 -12.19
CA ALA A 68 4.72 -8.38 -12.17
C ALA A 68 4.06 -8.78 -13.50
N ILE A 69 3.61 -7.82 -14.31
CA ILE A 69 3.05 -8.06 -15.65
C ILE A 69 4.18 -8.23 -16.67
N CYS A 70 5.22 -7.40 -16.61
CA CYS A 70 6.31 -7.38 -17.59
C CYS A 70 7.33 -8.52 -17.40
N ASN A 71 7.47 -9.06 -16.18
CA ASN A 71 8.42 -10.14 -15.88
C ASN A 71 7.75 -11.53 -15.77
N ASN A 72 6.52 -11.68 -16.27
CA ASN A 72 5.79 -12.94 -16.44
C ASN A 72 5.74 -13.32 -17.92
#